data_AF-M3BZD0-F1
#
_entry.id   AF-M3BZD0-F1
#
_cell.length_a   1.000
_cell.length_b   1.000
_cell.length_c   1.000
_cell.angle_alpha   90.00
_cell.angle_beta   90.00
_cell.angle_gamma   90.00
#
_symmetry.space_group_name_H-M   'P 1'
#
loop_
_entity.id
_entity.type
_entity.pdbx_description
1 polymer ?
#
loop_
_entity_poly.entity_id
_entity_poly.type
_entity_poly.pdbx_seq_one_letter_code
_entity_poly.pdbx_strand_id
1 'polypeptide(L)' 'MRIVLIEGACVPDPRGTLPGRGASVHPTLVCLDLAVRRRAFPRAFKSPGPLDTAELRRHIETIRQ' A
#
# COMPACT_ATOMS: atom_id res chain seq x y z
N MET A 1 -6.52 3.57 -5.05
CA MET A 1 -5.18 3.22 -5.58
C MET A 1 -4.87 1.78 -5.22
N ARG A 2 -4.54 0.94 -6.21
CA ARG A 2 -4.15 -0.46 -5.99
C ARG A 2 -2.69 -0.50 -5.49
N ILE A 3 -2.41 -1.48 -4.65
CA ILE A 3 -1.14 -1.73 -3.99
C ILE A 3 -0.89 -3.24 -4.10
N VAL A 4 0.34 -3.64 -4.37
CA VAL A 4 0.77 -5.04 -4.35
C VAL A 4 1.87 -5.24 -3.31
N LEU A 5 2.08 -6.48 -2.88
CA LEU A 5 3.18 -6.85 -2.00
C LEU A 5 4.35 -7.36 -2.84
N ILE A 6 5.50 -6.70 -2.72
CA ILE A 6 6.77 -7.13 -3.34
C ILE A 6 7.82 -7.16 -2.25
N GLU A 7 8.39 -8.34 -1.97
CA GLU A 7 9.51 -8.52 -1.02
C GLU A 7 9.30 -7.84 0.36
N GLY A 8 8.08 -7.85 0.89
CA GLY A 8 7.75 -7.23 2.19
C GLY A 8 7.37 -5.74 2.11
N ALA A 9 7.39 -5.13 0.93
CA ALA A 9 7.01 -3.74 0.69
C ALA A 9 5.65 -3.61 0.00
N CYS A 10 4.88 -2.62 0.44
CA CYS A 10 3.66 -2.18 -0.21
C CYS A 10 4.01 -1.25 -1.38
N VAL A 11 3.91 -1.77 -2.60
CA VAL A 11 4.26 -1.07 -3.83
C VAL A 11 3.00 -0.53 -4.49
N PRO A 12 2.94 0.78 -4.83
CA PRO A 12 1.80 1.35 -5.54
C PRO A 12 1.69 0.77 -6.96
N ASP A 13 0.50 0.33 -7.34
CA ASP A 13 0.18 -0.17 -8.68
C ASP A 13 -0.94 0.68 -9.31
N PRO A 14 -0.64 1.94 -9.71
CA PRO A 14 -1.66 2.85 -10.25
C PRO A 14 -2.24 2.35 -11.58
N ARG A 15 -1.49 1.53 -12.34
CA ARG A 15 -1.92 0.97 -13.62
C ARG A 15 -2.65 -0.36 -13.50
N GLY A 16 -2.59 -1.03 -12.35
CA GLY A 16 -3.25 -2.31 -12.16
C GLY A 16 -2.59 -3.47 -12.88
N THR A 17 -1.31 -3.37 -13.23
CA THR A 17 -0.62 -4.34 -14.10
C THR A 17 0.32 -5.27 -13.33
N LEU A 18 0.58 -5.01 -12.05
CA LEU A 18 1.49 -5.83 -11.28
C LEU A 18 0.82 -7.17 -10.89
N PRO A 19 1.58 -8.29 -10.98
CA PRO A 19 1.06 -9.61 -10.65
C PRO A 19 0.86 -9.77 -9.13
N GLY A 20 0.05 -10.75 -8.76
CA GLY A 20 -0.16 -11.11 -7.36
C GLY A 20 -1.35 -10.42 -6.70
N ARG A 21 -1.46 -10.63 -5.39
CA ARG A 21 -2.59 -10.14 -4.60
C ARG A 21 -2.52 -8.61 -4.48
N GLY A 22 -3.63 -7.95 -4.80
CA GLY A 22 -3.78 -6.51 -4.64
C GLY A 22 -4.57 -6.14 -3.37
N ALA A 23 -4.24 -4.98 -2.81
CA ALA A 23 -5.06 -4.25 -1.83
C ALA A 23 -5.32 -2.83 -2.36
N SER A 24 -6.36 -2.17 -1.86
CA SER A 24 -6.70 -0.82 -2.30
C SER A 24 -6.84 0.13 -1.12
N VAL A 25 -6.32 1.35 -1.28
CA VAL A 25 -6.52 2.48 -0.36
C VAL A 25 -6.81 3.75 -1.15
N HIS A 26 -7.51 4.71 -0.55
CA HIS A 26 -7.60 6.05 -1.14
C HIS A 26 -6.22 6.72 -1.14
N PRO A 27 -5.85 7.45 -2.22
CA PRO A 27 -4.55 8.10 -2.35
C PRO A 27 -4.42 9.37 -1.47
N THR A 28 -4.57 9.21 -0.16
CA THR A 28 -4.39 10.28 0.82
C THR A 28 -3.57 9.77 2.00
N LEU A 29 -2.76 10.65 2.60
CA LEU A 29 -1.95 10.28 3.77
C LEU A 29 -2.81 9.84 4.95
N VAL A 30 -3.96 10.51 5.17
CA VAL A 30 -4.91 10.14 6.23
C VAL A 30 -5.41 8.70 6.07
N CYS A 31 -5.74 8.29 4.84
CA CYS A 31 -6.18 6.92 4.58
C CYS A 31 -5.03 5.91 4.70
N LEU A 32 -3.81 6.28 4.28
CA LEU A 32 -2.62 5.45 4.47
C LEU A 32 -2.32 5.23 5.96
N ASP A 33 -2.25 6.29 6.75
CA ASP A 33 -1.95 6.23 8.19
C ASP A 33 -2.98 5.38 8.93
N LEU A 34 -4.27 5.54 8.58
CA LEU A 34 -5.34 4.72 9.13
C LEU A 34 -5.17 3.23 8.76
N ALA A 35 -4.81 2.94 7.52
CA ALA A 35 -4.58 1.57 7.04
C ALA A 35 -3.38 0.91 7.77
N VAL A 36 -2.28 1.64 7.95
CA VAL A 36 -1.10 1.17 8.69
C VAL A 36 -1.46 0.91 10.14
N ARG A 37 -2.08 1.89 10.82
CA ARG A 37 -2.47 1.78 12.24
C ARG A 37 -3.41 0.59 12.49
N ARG A 38 -4.31 0.29 11.56
CA ARG A 38 -5.26 -0.84 11.65
C ARG A 38 -4.67 -2.17 11.18
N ARG A 39 -3.41 -2.22 10.77
CA ARG A 39 -2.76 -3.40 10.19
C ARG A 39 -3.53 -3.94 8.96
N ALA A 40 -4.04 -3.05 8.12
CA ALA A 40 -4.84 -3.41 6.96
C ALA A 40 -4.02 -4.17 5.89
N PHE A 41 -2.80 -3.73 5.58
CA PHE A 41 -1.97 -4.37 4.55
C PHE A 41 -1.48 -5.77 4.95
N PRO A 42 -0.94 -6.01 6.15
CA PRO A 42 -0.60 -7.37 6.57
C PRO A 42 -1.79 -8.34 6.48
N ARG A 43 -2.99 -7.88 6.89
CA ARG A 43 -4.23 -8.67 6.77
C ARG A 43 -4.62 -8.93 5.32
N ALA A 44 -4.60 -7.91 4.47
CA ALA A 44 -4.94 -8.05 3.05
C ALA A 44 -4.00 -9.02 2.34
N PHE A 45 -2.70 -8.88 2.57
CA PHE A 45 -1.66 -9.68 1.93
C PHE A 45 -1.34 -11.01 2.62
N LYS A 46 -2.00 -11.33 3.74
CA LYS A 46 -1.71 -12.51 4.58
C LYS A 46 -0.23 -12.58 5.00
N SER A 47 0.38 -11.43 5.29
CA SER A 47 1.76 -11.34 5.75
C SER A 47 1.84 -11.60 7.27
N PRO A 48 2.87 -12.33 7.75
CA PRO A 48 3.04 -12.60 9.17
C PRO A 48 3.46 -11.36 9.99
N GLY A 49 3.89 -10.28 9.34
CA GLY A 49 4.47 -9.11 10.01
C GLY A 49 4.03 -7.77 9.43
N PRO A 50 4.51 -6.66 10.04
CA PRO A 50 4.38 -5.35 9.43
C PRO A 50 5.02 -5.33 8.04
N LEU A 51 4.51 -4.48 7.18
CA LEU A 51 4.99 -4.31 5.81
C LEU A 51 5.57 -2.91 5.67
N ASP A 52 6.61 -2.77 4.84
CA ASP A 52 7.15 -1.46 4.52
C ASP A 52 6.13 -0.69 3.66
N THR A 53 5.90 0.58 4.00
CA THR A 53 4.99 1.49 3.29
C THR A 53 5.69 2.76 2.82
N ALA A 54 7.01 2.86 2.91
CA ALA A 54 7.76 4.06 2.58
C ALA A 54 7.59 4.48 1.11
N GLU A 55 7.65 3.53 0.17
CA GLU A 55 7.40 3.80 -1.25
C GLU A 55 5.97 4.26 -1.51
N LEU A 56 5.00 3.54 -0.95
CA LEU A 56 3.59 3.89 -1.04
C LEU A 56 3.31 5.33 -0.54
N ARG A 57 3.93 5.72 0.58
CA ARG A 57 3.82 7.07 1.14
C ARG A 57 4.35 8.13 0.17
N ARG A 58 5.58 7.95 -0.32
CA ARG A 58 6.20 8.87 -1.29
C ARG A 58 5.36 9.04 -2.54
N HIS A 59 4.76 7.96 -3.03
CA HIS A 59 3.87 8.01 -4.18
C HIS A 59 2.62 8.85 -3.92
N ILE A 60 1.96 8.65 -2.77
CA ILE A 60 0.79 9.46 -2.36
C ILE A 60 1.15 10.94 -2.21
N GLU A 61 2.33 11.25 -1.68
CA GLU A 61 2.83 12.64 -1.59
C GLU A 61 3.02 13.25 -2.99
N THR A 62 3.53 12.47 -3.94
CA THR A 62 3.82 12.93 -5.32
C THR A 62 2.55 13.21 -6.13
N ILE A 63 1.54 12.34 -6.06
CA ILE A 63 0.30 12.49 -6.87
C ILE A 63 -0.68 13.52 -6.32
N ARG A 64 -0.36 14.18 -5.19
CA ARG A 64 -1.17 15.24 -4.58
C ARG A 64 -0.63 16.66 -4.89
N GLN A 65 0.42 16.77 -5.69
CA GLN A 65 0.88 18.00 -6.33
C GLN A 65 0.46 18.03 -7.80
#